data_AF-A0A7C9LVM1-F1
#
_entry.id   AF-A0A7C9LVM1-F1
#
_cell.length_a   1.000
_cell.length_b   1.000
_cell.length_c   1.000
_cell.angle_alpha   90.00
_cell.angle_beta   90.00
_cell.angle_gamma   90.00
#
_symmetry.space_group_name_H-M   'P 1'
#
loop_
_entity.id
_entity.type
_entity.pdbx_description
1 polymer ?
#
loop_
_entity_poly.entity_id
_entity_poly.type
_entity_poly.pdbx_seq_one_letter_code
_entity_poly.pdbx_strand_id
1 'polypeptide(L)'
;MKVLQISAIRAILMAVTGFLLVKYNQGAMTWLTITIGLLFFLSGAVSCIVYYVEKERIAKRKAKAEKEEADALQSPSFPLAGVGSVVLGIILAIMPETFVIGMVYILAALLILGAINLFITLARSKQYAHVPVYLWLLPTLILIVAIFSIHKPIEAAALPLKVIGWAFMCYGVIELLFSIRNYYIRKAFEKAEESKIVEGFKLANENIEDAEIIEEEKPTT
;
A
#
# COMPACT_ATOMS: atom_id res chain seq x y z
N MET A 1 3.95 3.01 -26.79
CA MET A 1 5.11 3.53 -26.02
C MET A 1 4.75 3.97 -24.59
N LYS A 2 3.66 4.74 -24.38
CA LYS A 2 3.26 5.26 -23.05
C LYS A 2 3.07 4.19 -21.95
N VAL A 3 2.46 3.05 -22.29
CA VAL A 3 2.17 1.97 -21.30
C VAL A 3 3.44 1.31 -20.75
N LEU A 4 4.46 1.12 -21.59
CA LEU A 4 5.76 0.57 -21.16
C LEU A 4 6.56 1.54 -20.29
N GLN A 5 6.51 2.84 -20.61
CA GLN A 5 7.15 3.88 -19.81
C GLN A 5 6.49 4.00 -18.42
N ILE A 6 5.16 3.97 -18.36
CA ILE A 6 4.41 4.01 -17.09
C ILE A 6 4.73 2.79 -16.22
N SER A 7 4.80 1.60 -16.82
CA SER A 7 5.17 0.37 -16.11
C SER A 7 6.61 0.43 -15.58
N ALA A 8 7.56 0.86 -16.41
CA ALA A 8 8.97 0.97 -16.01
C ALA A 8 9.17 2.03 -14.91
N ILE A 9 8.51 3.19 -15.00
CA ILE A 9 8.57 4.23 -13.97
C ILE A 9 8.01 3.70 -12.64
N ARG A 10 6.86 3.02 -12.66
CA ARG A 10 6.28 2.41 -11.46
C ARG A 10 7.22 1.36 -10.84
N ALA A 11 7.83 0.50 -11.66
CA ALA A 11 8.76 -0.53 -11.21
C ALA A 11 9.99 0.10 -10.52
N ILE A 12 10.56 1.15 -11.11
CA ILE A 12 11.67 1.90 -10.51
C ILE A 12 11.23 2.58 -9.21
N LEU A 13 10.07 3.23 -9.19
CA LEU A 13 9.52 3.85 -7.99
C LEU A 13 9.35 2.84 -6.84
N MET A 14 8.84 1.64 -7.13
CA MET A 14 8.70 0.58 -6.13
C MET A 14 10.06 0.08 -5.65
N ALA A 15 11.03 -0.14 -6.53
CA ALA A 15 12.38 -0.55 -6.15
C ALA A 15 13.07 0.49 -5.26
N VAL A 16 12.99 1.78 -5.63
CA VAL A 16 13.55 2.90 -4.85
C VAL A 16 12.85 3.04 -3.52
N THR A 17 11.51 2.98 -3.49
CA THR A 17 10.73 3.04 -2.25
C THR A 17 11.09 1.88 -1.33
N GLY A 18 11.22 0.67 -1.87
CA GLY A 18 11.67 -0.51 -1.13
C GLY A 18 13.07 -0.32 -0.54
N PHE A 19 14.00 0.24 -1.32
CA PHE A 19 15.34 0.60 -0.85
C PHE A 19 15.34 1.58 0.30
N LEU A 20 14.58 2.67 0.18
CA LEU A 20 14.45 3.64 1.25
C LEU A 20 13.84 3.01 2.52
N LEU A 21 12.81 2.18 2.38
CA LEU A 21 12.19 1.48 3.52
C LEU A 21 13.19 0.57 4.23
N VAL A 22 13.99 -0.22 3.50
CA VAL A 22 14.98 -1.10 4.14
C VAL A 22 16.07 -0.29 4.84
N LYS A 23 16.59 0.74 4.18
CA LYS A 23 17.73 1.54 4.68
C LYS A 23 17.35 2.47 5.84
N TYR A 24 16.17 3.09 5.77
CA TYR A 24 15.71 4.10 6.72
C TYR A 24 14.47 3.65 7.50
N ASN A 25 14.29 2.34 7.75
CA ASN A 25 13.08 1.78 8.39
C ASN A 25 12.70 2.49 9.71
N GLN A 26 13.65 2.72 10.62
CA GLN A 26 13.40 3.41 11.89
C GLN A 26 12.94 4.85 11.66
N GLY A 27 13.65 5.59 10.81
CA GLY A 27 13.26 6.97 10.44
C GLY A 27 11.87 7.03 9.80
N ALA A 28 11.59 6.12 8.85
CA ALA A 28 10.28 6.02 8.21
C ALA A 28 9.17 5.75 9.22
N MET A 29 9.41 4.87 10.19
CA MET A 29 8.47 4.60 11.27
C MET A 29 8.23 5.83 12.14
N THR A 30 9.29 6.52 12.57
CA THR A 30 9.18 7.73 13.39
C THR A 30 8.41 8.83 12.66
N TRP A 31 8.72 9.11 11.40
CA TRP A 31 7.99 10.09 10.59
C TRP A 31 6.53 9.71 10.38
N LEU A 32 6.24 8.42 10.19
CA LEU A 32 4.87 7.91 10.11
C LEU A 32 4.12 8.14 11.42
N THR A 33 4.72 7.82 12.57
CA THR A 33 4.13 8.07 13.90
C THR A 33 3.88 9.55 14.14
N ILE A 34 4.83 10.43 13.81
CA ILE A 34 4.66 11.89 13.93
C ILE A 34 3.51 12.38 13.04
N THR A 35 3.45 11.91 11.79
CA THR A 35 2.40 12.29 10.84
C THR A 35 1.02 11.89 11.36
N ILE A 36 0.89 10.66 11.86
CA ILE A 36 -0.35 10.19 12.51
C ILE A 36 -0.67 11.06 13.73
N GLY A 37 0.32 11.39 14.56
CA GLY A 37 0.15 12.28 15.71
C GLY A 37 -0.39 13.66 15.33
N LEU A 38 0.16 14.26 14.27
CA LEU A 38 -0.30 15.55 13.77
C LEU A 38 -1.75 15.48 13.26
N LEU A 39 -2.12 14.41 12.55
CA LEU A 39 -3.49 14.18 12.10
C LEU A 39 -4.46 14.02 13.27
N PHE A 40 -4.10 13.25 14.30
CA PHE A 40 -4.89 13.11 15.53
C PHE A 40 -5.03 14.44 16.28
N PHE A 41 -3.96 15.23 16.34
CA PHE A 41 -3.97 16.54 16.98
C PHE A 41 -4.92 17.50 16.25
N LEU A 42 -4.81 17.60 14.92
CA LEU A 42 -5.68 18.44 14.08
C LEU A 42 -7.14 18.01 14.21
N SER A 43 -7.43 16.72 14.11
CA SER A 43 -8.79 16.18 14.26
C SER A 43 -9.37 16.45 15.65
N GLY A 44 -8.57 16.26 16.70
CA GLY A 44 -8.97 16.55 18.08
C GLY A 44 -9.21 18.02 18.34
N ALA A 45 -8.34 18.90 17.82
CA ALA A 45 -8.47 20.34 17.96
C ALA A 45 -9.77 20.84 17.31
N VAL A 46 -10.10 20.37 16.11
CA VAL A 46 -11.37 20.71 15.44
C VAL A 46 -12.57 20.26 16.29
N SER A 47 -12.56 19.05 16.85
CA SER A 47 -13.62 18.57 17.72
C SER A 47 -13.82 19.45 18.97
N CYS A 48 -12.71 19.86 19.61
CA CYS A 48 -12.75 20.76 20.76
C CYS A 48 -13.27 22.16 20.39
N ILE A 49 -12.84 22.72 19.26
CA ILE A 49 -13.30 24.03 18.78
C ILE A 49 -14.81 24.02 18.52
N VAL A 50 -15.32 22.98 17.84
CA VAL A 50 -16.75 22.82 17.58
C VAL A 50 -17.55 22.76 18.88
N TYR A 51 -17.06 22.03 19.89
CA TYR A 51 -17.69 21.99 21.20
C TYR A 51 -17.77 23.37 21.87
N TYR A 52 -16.68 24.14 21.87
CA TYR A 52 -16.67 25.48 22.49
C TYR A 52 -17.61 26.45 21.76
N VAL A 53 -17.61 26.42 20.43
CA VAL A 53 -18.51 27.24 19.61
C VAL A 53 -19.97 26.88 19.87
N GLU A 54 -20.30 25.59 19.92
CA GLU A 54 -21.68 25.15 20.15
C GLU A 54 -22.13 25.44 21.59
N LYS A 55 -21.22 25.30 22.57
CA LYS A 55 -21.47 25.67 23.95
C LYS A 55 -21.80 27.16 24.09
N GLU A 56 -21.04 28.02 23.40
CA GLU A 56 -21.29 29.46 23.40
C GLU A 56 -22.61 29.81 22.67
N ARG A 57 -22.90 29.14 21.54
CA ARG A 57 -24.17 29.31 20.81
C ARG A 57 -25.38 28.93 21.66
N ILE A 58 -25.32 27.78 22.33
CA ILE A 58 -26.39 27.30 23.21
C ILE A 58 -26.53 28.24 24.41
N ALA A 59 -25.44 28.71 25.01
CA ALA A 59 -25.50 29.69 26.09
C ALA A 59 -26.18 31.01 25.65
N LYS A 60 -25.83 31.53 24.46
CA LYS A 60 -26.47 32.73 23.89
C LYS A 60 -27.96 32.53 23.57
N ARG A 61 -28.35 31.33 23.11
CA ARG A 61 -29.75 30.99 22.85
C ARG A 61 -30.55 30.83 24.14
N LYS A 62 -30.01 30.14 25.15
CA LYS A 62 -30.63 30.02 26.48
C LYS A 62 -30.83 31.39 27.15
N ALA A 63 -29.90 32.32 26.98
CA ALA A 63 -30.03 33.68 27.52
C ALA A 63 -31.13 34.53 26.85
N LYS A 64 -31.60 34.13 25.66
CA LYS A 64 -32.65 34.83 24.90
C LYS A 64 -33.98 34.08 24.84
N ALA A 65 -34.01 32.83 25.31
CA ALA A 65 -35.16 31.96 25.26
C ALA A 65 -36.02 32.09 26.54
N GLU A 66 -37.32 31.85 26.41
CA GLU A 66 -38.20 31.70 27.57
C GLU A 66 -37.80 30.47 28.40
N LYS A 67 -38.20 30.41 29.68
CA LYS A 67 -37.75 29.35 30.62
C LYS A 67 -37.96 27.93 30.10
N GLU A 68 -39.09 27.64 29.44
CA GLU A 68 -39.39 26.32 28.86
C GLU A 68 -38.51 25.99 27.65
N GLU A 69 -38.26 26.95 26.75
CA GLU A 69 -37.37 26.75 25.59
C GLU A 69 -35.90 26.63 26.01
N ALA A 70 -35.47 27.36 27.03
CA ALA A 70 -34.11 27.31 27.56
C ALA A 70 -33.78 25.95 28.21
N ASP A 71 -34.78 25.31 28.82
CA ASP A 71 -34.65 23.97 29.42
C ASP A 71 -34.65 22.87 28.34
N ALA A 72 -35.38 23.09 27.23
CA ALA A 72 -35.36 22.21 26.06
C ALA A 72 -34.03 22.25 25.27
N LEU A 73 -33.25 23.35 25.35
CA LEU A 73 -31.91 23.40 24.75
C LEU A 73 -30.95 22.48 25.52
N GLN A 74 -30.63 21.32 24.95
CA GLN A 74 -29.61 20.43 25.50
C GLN A 74 -28.21 21.05 25.35
N SER A 75 -27.42 20.99 26.42
CA SER A 75 -26.01 21.37 26.39
C SER A 75 -25.22 20.39 25.51
N PRO A 76 -24.19 20.85 24.79
CA PRO A 76 -23.41 19.94 23.95
C PRO A 76 -22.65 18.94 24.83
N SER A 77 -22.56 17.69 24.38
CA SER A 77 -21.79 16.64 25.07
C SER A 77 -20.30 17.00 25.08
N PHE A 78 -19.65 16.80 26.23
CA PHE A 78 -18.22 17.09 26.38
C PHE A 78 -17.40 16.27 25.37
N PRO A 79 -16.42 16.87 24.65
CA PRO A 79 -15.71 16.21 23.57
C PRO A 79 -14.59 15.35 24.14
N LEU A 80 -14.93 14.33 24.92
CA LEU A 80 -13.97 13.44 25.58
C LEU A 80 -13.03 12.78 24.57
N ALA A 81 -13.57 12.35 23.43
CA ALA A 81 -12.80 11.81 22.32
C ALA A 81 -11.89 12.89 21.68
N GLY A 82 -12.36 14.13 21.56
CA GLY A 82 -11.57 15.25 21.03
C GLY A 82 -10.37 15.58 21.93
N VAL A 83 -10.59 15.62 23.25
CA VAL A 83 -9.52 15.82 24.24
C VAL A 83 -8.51 14.68 24.18
N GLY A 84 -8.97 13.42 24.18
CA GLY A 84 -8.10 12.26 24.04
C GLY A 84 -7.29 12.27 22.75
N SER A 85 -7.90 12.69 21.63
CA SER A 85 -7.24 12.82 20.34
C SER A 85 -6.16 13.91 20.33
N VAL A 86 -6.40 15.05 20.99
CA VAL A 86 -5.38 16.10 21.16
C VAL A 86 -4.20 15.59 21.97
N VAL A 87 -4.46 14.98 23.14
CA VAL A 87 -3.40 14.47 24.03
C VAL A 87 -2.58 13.40 23.32
N LEU A 88 -3.25 12.43 22.68
CA LEU A 88 -2.60 11.38 21.93
C LEU A 88 -1.78 11.96 20.76
N GLY A 89 -2.34 12.92 20.02
CA GLY A 89 -1.64 13.59 18.93
C GLY A 89 -0.35 14.29 19.37
N ILE A 90 -0.38 14.97 20.52
CA ILE A 90 0.81 15.61 21.12
C ILE A 90 1.86 14.57 21.50
N ILE A 91 1.46 13.47 22.16
CA ILE A 91 2.39 12.40 22.56
C ILE A 91 3.07 11.79 21.32
N LEU A 92 2.32 11.47 20.28
CA LEU A 92 2.86 10.89 19.04
C LEU A 92 3.77 11.86 18.28
N ALA A 93 3.48 13.17 18.30
CA ALA A 93 4.27 14.17 17.60
C ALA A 93 5.58 14.52 18.32
N ILE A 94 5.56 14.61 19.65
CA ILE A 94 6.71 15.06 20.46
C ILE A 94 7.58 13.88 20.91
N MET A 95 6.95 12.77 21.29
CA MET A 95 7.62 11.58 21.84
C MET A 95 7.24 10.30 21.09
N PRO A 96 7.45 10.24 19.75
CA PRO A 96 7.05 9.10 18.93
C PRO A 96 7.71 7.79 19.37
N GLU A 97 8.99 7.82 19.73
CA GLU A 97 9.72 6.62 20.13
C GLU A 97 9.16 6.02 21.42
N THR A 98 8.91 6.84 22.44
CA THR A 98 8.33 6.39 23.72
C THR A 98 6.98 5.73 23.51
N PHE A 99 6.12 6.32 22.66
CA PHE A 99 4.82 5.75 22.32
C PHE A 99 4.96 4.37 21.66
N VAL A 100 5.84 4.27 20.66
CA VAL A 100 6.11 3.00 19.97
C VAL A 100 6.65 1.95 20.94
N ILE A 101 7.61 2.29 21.79
CA ILE A 101 8.19 1.35 22.76
C ILE A 101 7.09 0.80 23.67
N GLY A 102 6.22 1.69 24.19
CA GLY A 102 5.07 1.29 25.00
C GLY A 102 4.14 0.33 24.24
N MET A 103 3.83 0.63 22.99
CA MET A 103 3.02 -0.23 22.13
C MET A 103 3.66 -1.61 21.94
N VAL A 104 4.96 -1.66 21.67
CA VAL A 104 5.70 -2.93 21.49
C VAL A 104 5.70 -3.76 22.76
N TYR A 105 5.85 -3.14 23.93
CA TYR A 105 5.76 -3.87 25.21
C TYR A 105 4.37 -4.43 25.47
N ILE A 106 3.31 -3.69 25.16
CA ILE A 106 1.95 -4.21 25.23
C ILE A 106 1.79 -5.40 24.29
N LEU A 107 2.24 -5.29 23.04
CA LEU A 107 2.19 -6.39 22.07
C LEU A 107 3.01 -7.61 22.50
N ALA A 108 4.20 -7.40 23.07
CA ALA A 108 5.06 -8.47 23.59
C ALA A 108 4.39 -9.19 24.77
N ALA A 109 3.76 -8.46 25.69
CA ALA A 109 3.01 -9.03 26.79
C ALA A 109 1.83 -9.88 26.30
N LEU A 110 1.09 -9.38 25.30
CA LEU A 110 0.01 -10.14 24.66
C LEU A 110 0.55 -11.40 23.95
N LEU A 111 1.71 -11.31 23.30
CA LEU A 111 2.38 -12.45 22.68
C LEU A 111 2.76 -13.53 23.71
N ILE A 112 3.30 -13.13 24.86
CA ILE A 112 3.65 -14.06 25.96
C ILE A 112 2.38 -14.73 26.47
N LEU A 113 1.32 -13.97 26.74
CA LEU A 113 0.05 -14.52 27.21
C LEU A 113 -0.54 -15.52 26.20
N GLY A 114 -0.48 -15.18 24.91
CA GLY A 114 -0.86 -16.07 23.81
C GLY A 114 -0.02 -17.36 23.80
N ALA A 115 1.31 -17.24 23.86
CA ALA A 115 2.23 -18.38 23.86
C ALA A 115 1.99 -19.32 25.05
N ILE A 116 1.74 -18.77 26.25
CA ILE A 116 1.37 -19.55 27.43
C ILE A 116 0.08 -20.34 27.18
N ASN A 117 -0.96 -19.69 26.62
CA ASN A 117 -2.20 -20.38 26.29
C ASN A 117 -2.00 -21.50 25.24
N LEU A 118 -1.15 -21.27 24.23
CA LEU A 118 -0.75 -22.31 23.27
C LEU A 118 -0.05 -23.50 23.97
N PHE A 119 0.90 -23.23 24.87
CA PHE A 119 1.57 -24.29 25.64
C PHE A 119 0.60 -25.09 26.51
N ILE A 120 -0.30 -24.42 27.23
CA ILE A 120 -1.33 -25.06 28.05
C ILE A 120 -2.25 -25.93 27.19
N THR A 121 -2.61 -25.46 25.99
CA THR A 121 -3.48 -26.20 25.06
C THR A 121 -2.80 -27.47 24.55
N LEU A 122 -1.53 -27.38 24.14
CA LEU A 122 -0.73 -28.54 23.73
C LEU A 122 -0.46 -29.52 24.88
N ALA A 123 -0.23 -28.99 26.09
CA ALA A 123 -0.05 -29.82 27.29
C ALA A 123 -1.32 -30.60 27.61
N ARG A 124 -2.49 -29.97 27.51
CA ARG A 124 -3.78 -30.64 27.69
C ARG A 124 -4.07 -31.63 26.58
N SER A 125 -3.71 -31.35 25.33
CA SER A 125 -3.97 -32.29 24.22
C SER A 125 -3.18 -33.59 24.33
N LYS A 126 -2.04 -33.60 25.05
CA LYS A 126 -1.28 -34.84 25.35
C LYS A 126 -2.10 -35.92 26.04
N GLN A 127 -3.17 -35.56 26.77
CA GLN A 127 -4.04 -36.53 27.42
C GLN A 127 -4.96 -37.27 26.43
N TYR A 128 -5.19 -36.70 25.23
CA TYR A 128 -6.10 -37.24 24.23
C TYR A 128 -5.35 -37.90 23.05
N ALA A 129 -4.14 -37.44 22.71
CA ALA A 129 -3.34 -37.99 21.62
C ALA A 129 -1.84 -37.68 21.79
N HIS A 130 -0.99 -38.43 21.10
CA HIS A 130 0.43 -38.11 21.00
C HIS A 130 0.64 -36.77 20.27
N VAL A 131 1.26 -35.80 20.95
CA VAL A 131 1.56 -34.48 20.37
C VAL A 131 2.98 -34.48 19.83
N PRO A 132 3.18 -34.35 18.51
CA PRO A 132 4.52 -34.34 17.92
C PRO A 132 5.34 -33.13 18.37
N VAL A 133 6.66 -33.32 18.49
CA VAL A 133 7.60 -32.33 19.04
C VAL A 133 7.61 -31.03 18.23
N TYR A 134 7.46 -31.08 16.91
CA TYR A 134 7.47 -29.87 16.08
C TYR A 134 6.33 -28.90 16.42
N LEU A 135 5.21 -29.36 16.97
CA LEU A 135 4.12 -28.46 17.41
C LEU A 135 4.52 -27.64 18.64
N TRP A 136 5.43 -28.15 19.48
CA TRP A 136 5.97 -27.41 20.62
C TRP A 136 6.94 -26.29 20.19
N LEU A 137 7.49 -26.36 18.96
CA LEU A 137 8.33 -25.31 18.41
C LEU A 137 7.54 -24.04 18.10
N LEU A 138 6.24 -24.15 17.77
CA LEU A 138 5.39 -23.00 17.46
C LEU A 138 5.27 -22.00 18.63
N PRO A 139 4.79 -22.39 19.83
CA PRO A 139 4.72 -21.48 20.97
C PRO A 139 6.11 -21.03 21.44
N THR A 140 7.14 -21.86 21.26
CA THR A 140 8.53 -21.49 21.56
C THR A 140 9.02 -20.37 20.64
N LEU A 141 8.73 -20.43 19.33
CA LEU A 141 9.08 -19.39 18.38
C LEU A 141 8.38 -18.07 18.70
N ILE A 142 7.09 -18.12 19.08
CA ILE A 142 6.34 -16.94 19.51
C ILE A 142 7.00 -16.30 20.74
N LEU A 143 7.41 -17.13 21.71
CA LEU A 143 8.08 -16.65 22.91
C LEU A 143 9.44 -16.00 22.60
N ILE A 144 10.22 -16.57 21.67
CA ILE A 144 11.48 -15.97 21.20
C ILE A 144 11.23 -14.58 20.58
N VAL A 145 10.20 -14.44 19.74
CA VAL A 145 9.83 -13.14 19.15
C VAL A 145 9.41 -12.13 20.22
N ALA A 146 8.68 -12.57 21.24
CA ALA A 146 8.28 -11.71 22.36
C ALA A 146 9.49 -11.21 23.16
N ILE A 147 10.42 -12.10 23.49
CA ILE A 147 11.67 -11.77 24.19
C ILE A 147 12.51 -10.81 23.36
N PHE A 148 12.65 -11.06 22.05
CA PHE A 148 13.33 -10.14 21.13
C PHE A 148 12.68 -8.75 21.13
N SER A 149 11.35 -8.68 21.10
CA SER A 149 10.60 -7.43 21.14
C SER A 149 10.81 -6.64 22.43
N ILE A 150 11.03 -7.32 23.56
CA ILE A 150 11.35 -6.67 24.84
C ILE A 150 12.77 -6.09 24.84
N HIS A 151 13.75 -6.82 24.31
CA HIS A 151 15.15 -6.39 24.30
C HIS A 151 15.42 -5.27 23.30
N LYS A 152 14.76 -5.33 22.13
CA LYS A 152 14.99 -4.42 21.00
C LYS A 152 13.67 -3.88 20.45
N PRO A 153 12.91 -3.09 21.24
CA PRO A 153 11.55 -2.71 20.88
C PRO A 153 11.48 -1.84 19.62
N ILE A 154 12.41 -0.89 19.45
CA ILE A 154 12.47 -0.04 18.26
C ILE A 154 12.81 -0.85 17.00
N GLU A 155 13.76 -1.79 17.11
CA GLU A 155 14.11 -2.66 15.98
C GLU A 155 12.92 -3.56 15.63
N ALA A 156 12.26 -4.16 16.64
CA ALA A 156 11.10 -5.02 16.46
C ALA A 156 9.92 -4.30 15.79
N ALA A 157 9.63 -3.05 16.17
CA ALA A 157 8.59 -2.25 15.53
C ALA A 157 8.91 -1.90 14.06
N ALA A 158 10.18 -1.72 13.73
CA ALA A 158 10.62 -1.37 12.38
C ALA A 158 10.78 -2.59 11.45
N LEU A 159 10.80 -3.82 11.99
CA LEU A 159 10.95 -5.04 11.19
C LEU A 159 9.89 -5.20 10.09
N PRO A 160 8.58 -4.98 10.32
CA PRO A 160 7.57 -5.07 9.27
C PRO A 160 7.85 -4.14 8.08
N LEU A 161 8.28 -2.90 8.34
CA LEU A 161 8.69 -1.94 7.30
C LEU A 161 9.87 -2.48 6.48
N LYS A 162 10.82 -3.14 7.13
CA LYS A 162 11.96 -3.77 6.45
C LYS A 162 11.51 -4.94 5.57
N VAL A 163 10.57 -5.77 6.02
CA VAL A 163 9.99 -6.87 5.24
C VAL A 163 9.24 -6.33 4.01
N ILE A 164 8.41 -5.30 4.20
CA ILE A 164 7.70 -4.63 3.09
C ILE A 164 8.71 -4.02 2.11
N GLY A 165 9.79 -3.40 2.60
CA GLY A 165 10.83 -2.83 1.76
C GLY A 165 11.49 -3.86 0.83
N TRP A 166 11.83 -5.04 1.35
CA TRP A 166 12.32 -6.16 0.53
C TRP A 166 11.28 -6.64 -0.49
N ALA A 167 10.02 -6.75 -0.08
CA ALA A 167 8.94 -7.15 -1.00
C ALA A 167 8.79 -6.15 -2.16
N PHE A 168 8.86 -4.84 -1.89
CA PHE A 168 8.83 -3.79 -2.92
C PHE A 168 10.01 -3.84 -3.87
N MET A 169 11.22 -4.13 -3.37
CA MET A 169 12.37 -4.35 -4.24
C MET A 169 12.16 -5.54 -5.17
N CYS A 170 11.76 -6.69 -4.63
CA CYS A 170 11.50 -7.89 -5.43
C CYS A 170 10.42 -7.64 -6.48
N TYR A 171 9.32 -6.98 -6.09
CA TYR A 171 8.26 -6.59 -7.00
C TYR A 171 8.77 -5.68 -8.11
N GLY A 172 9.51 -4.63 -7.79
CA GLY A 172 10.07 -3.70 -8.77
C GLY A 172 10.98 -4.39 -9.79
N VAL A 173 11.82 -5.34 -9.33
CA VAL A 173 12.69 -6.12 -10.23
C VAL A 173 11.86 -7.04 -11.14
N ILE A 174 10.90 -7.78 -10.58
CA ILE A 174 10.04 -8.70 -11.35
C ILE A 174 9.23 -7.92 -12.40
N GLU A 175 8.63 -6.80 -12.03
CA GLU A 175 7.84 -5.99 -12.94
C GLU A 175 8.68 -5.36 -14.05
N LEU A 176 9.93 -4.98 -13.76
CA LEU A 176 10.86 -4.50 -14.77
C LEU A 176 11.22 -5.61 -15.76
N LEU A 177 11.55 -6.81 -15.27
CA LEU A 177 11.85 -7.98 -16.11
C LEU A 177 10.68 -8.35 -17.02
N PHE A 178 9.46 -8.36 -16.49
CA PHE A 178 8.25 -8.63 -17.26
C PHE A 178 7.97 -7.54 -18.29
N SER A 179 8.15 -6.27 -17.94
CA SER A 179 7.98 -5.16 -18.87
C SER A 179 8.95 -5.25 -20.05
N ILE A 180 10.22 -5.59 -19.78
CA ILE A 180 11.24 -5.81 -20.82
C ILE A 180 10.88 -7.01 -21.69
N ARG A 181 10.56 -8.16 -21.08
CA ARG A 181 10.17 -9.37 -21.82
C ARG A 181 8.97 -9.10 -22.73
N ASN A 182 7.95 -8.43 -22.22
CA ASN A 182 6.73 -8.14 -22.97
C ASN A 182 6.99 -7.18 -24.12
N TYR A 183 7.91 -6.22 -23.98
CA TYR A 183 8.37 -5.37 -25.08
C TYR A 183 9.01 -6.19 -26.20
N TYR A 184 9.93 -7.10 -25.88
CA TYR A 184 10.58 -7.95 -26.89
C TYR A 184 9.60 -8.88 -27.59
N ILE A 185 8.68 -9.51 -26.84
CA ILE A 185 7.65 -10.38 -27.41
C ILE A 185 6.74 -9.60 -28.35
N ARG A 186 6.28 -8.42 -27.95
CA ARG A 186 5.39 -7.59 -28.75
C ARG A 186 6.07 -7.11 -30.04
N LYS A 187 7.35 -6.73 -29.97
CA LYS A 187 8.14 -6.40 -31.15
C LYS A 187 8.36 -7.59 -32.08
N ALA A 188 8.56 -8.79 -31.53
CA ALA A 188 8.68 -10.01 -32.33
C ALA A 188 7.35 -10.39 -33.00
N PHE A 189 6.23 -10.19 -32.30
CA PHE A 189 4.89 -10.41 -32.85
C PHE A 189 4.57 -9.43 -33.99
N GLU A 190 4.80 -8.12 -33.79
CA GLU A 190 4.61 -7.08 -34.81
C GLU A 190 5.42 -7.42 -36.08
N LYS A 191 6.70 -7.81 -35.94
CA LYS A 191 7.53 -8.24 -37.08
C LYS A 191 7.01 -9.49 -37.78
N ALA A 192 6.48 -10.46 -37.03
CA ALA A 192 5.89 -11.68 -37.60
C ALA A 192 4.56 -11.39 -38.32
N GLU A 193 3.78 -10.43 -37.83
CA GLU A 193 2.52 -10.00 -38.45
C GLU A 193 2.78 -9.21 -39.74
N GLU A 194 3.74 -8.28 -39.74
CA GLU A 194 4.20 -7.57 -40.95
C GLU A 194 4.70 -8.55 -42.03
N SER A 195 5.44 -9.60 -41.65
CA SER A 195 5.92 -10.61 -42.61
C SER A 195 4.82 -11.47 -43.24
N LYS A 196 3.61 -11.48 -42.67
CA LYS A 196 2.45 -12.17 -43.24
C LYS A 196 1.69 -11.32 -44.25
N ILE A 197 1.92 -10.01 -44.29
CA ILE A 197 1.32 -9.10 -45.27
C ILE A 197 2.15 -9.18 -46.56
N VAL A 198 1.64 -9.90 -47.55
CA VAL A 198 2.21 -9.88 -48.92
C VAL A 198 1.70 -8.62 -49.62
N GLU A 199 2.57 -7.64 -49.88
CA GLU A 199 2.26 -6.59 -50.85
C GLU A 199 2.16 -7.23 -52.25
N GLY A 200 0.93 -7.47 -52.69
CA GLY A 200 0.68 -7.88 -54.07
C GLY A 200 1.12 -6.77 -55.03
N PHE A 201 2.03 -7.10 -55.94
CA PHE A 201 2.44 -6.20 -57.02
C PHE A 201 1.22 -5.92 -57.91
N LYS A 202 0.83 -4.64 -58.06
CA LYS A 202 -0.05 -4.25 -59.17
C LYS A 202 0.76 -4.40 -60.45
N LEU A 203 0.43 -5.38 -61.29
CA LEU A 203 0.88 -5.43 -62.67
C LEU A 203 0.52 -4.09 -63.34
N ALA A 204 1.55 -3.29 -63.62
CA ALA A 204 1.42 -2.12 -64.47
C ALA A 204 1.04 -2.60 -65.87
N ASN A 205 0.04 -1.95 -66.48
CA ASN A 205 -0.40 -2.15 -67.86
C ASN A 205 0.78 -2.53 -68.77
N GLU A 206 0.78 -3.77 -69.26
CA GLU A 206 1.58 -4.11 -70.43
C GLU A 206 1.00 -3.29 -71.60
N ASN A 207 1.81 -2.35 -72.10
CA ASN A 207 1.55 -1.67 -73.36
C ASN A 207 1.47 -2.75 -74.44
N ILE A 208 0.27 -3.02 -74.92
CA ILE A 208 0.05 -3.72 -76.18
C ILE A 208 0.54 -2.73 -77.25
N GLU A 209 1.76 -2.93 -77.74
CA GLU A 209 2.28 -2.18 -78.89
C GLU A 209 1.40 -2.51 -80.10
N ASP A 210 0.78 -1.46 -80.66
CA ASP A 210 -0.04 -1.50 -81.85
C ASP A 210 0.74 -2.14 -83.01
N ALA A 211 0.26 -3.29 -83.50
CA ALA A 211 0.83 -3.93 -84.66
C ALA A 211 0.63 -3.05 -85.90
N GLU A 212 1.74 -2.69 -86.54
CA GLU A 212 1.79 -1.96 -87.81
C GLU A 212 1.14 -2.79 -88.93
N ILE A 213 0.09 -2.26 -89.53
CA ILE A 213 -0.62 -2.88 -90.66
C ILE A 213 0.20 -2.62 -91.92
N ILE A 214 0.87 -3.67 -92.43
CA ILE A 214 1.48 -3.65 -93.75
C ILE A 214 0.39 -4.05 -94.77
N GLU A 215 -0.12 -3.09 -95.52
CA GLU A 215 -0.88 -3.37 -96.75
C GLU A 215 0.09 -3.83 -97.84
N GLU A 216 0.05 -5.12 -98.18
CA GLU A 216 0.61 -5.60 -99.45
C GLU A 216 -0.50 -5.97 -100.44
N GLU A 217 -0.30 -5.40 -101.63
CA GLU A 217 -1.16 -5.29 -102.79
C GLU A 217 -1.50 -6.66 -103.42
N LYS A 218 -2.77 -6.82 -103.80
CA LYS A 218 -3.31 -8.04 -104.40
C LYS A 218 -2.94 -8.13 -105.88
N PRO A 219 -2.23 -9.18 -106.37
CA PRO A 219 -2.13 -9.41 -107.80
C PRO A 219 -3.36 -10.20 -108.28
N THR A 220 -4.10 -9.59 -109.19
CA THR A 220 -5.06 -10.23 -110.10
C THR A 220 -4.33 -11.09 -111.12
N THR A 221 -4.43 -12.41 -111.03
CA THR A 221 -5.04 -13.35 -112.01
C THR A 221 -4.63 -14.79 -111.72
#